data_AF-A0A9P5YWA2-F1
#
_entry.id   AF-A0A9P5YWA2-F1
#
_cell.length_a   1.000
_cell.length_b   1.000
_cell.length_c   1.000
_cell.angle_alpha   90.00
_cell.angle_beta   90.00
_cell.angle_gamma   90.00
#
_symmetry.space_group_name_H-M   'P 1'
#
loop_
_entity.id
_entity.type
_entity.pdbx_description
1 polymer ?
#
loop_
_entity_poly.entity_id
_entity_poly.type
_entity_poly.pdbx_seq_one_letter_code
_entity_poly.pdbx_strand_id
1 'polypeptide(L)'
;MYVQKTPNSKSKNPLSNFFSDTETSPYCARCILGAASTGTQSSVNANGLNEFWLNLTRNLGLWTSQMHFMFSVRTEEQTCQLLERMNRCSCPMRDPRIREYHRLGRTMEDYILAWTCVETSPAVAFISSLFLVLTTALEGARVKTVAKRTSSERWPTCPEDLMPFGPKNLVDSFITWSHFIPDFLIFRVASQCVEFCGALLAPYATQPELTRCAIDAGRQLFDRTWATVHLRSGGVSRRIMGKAFIQQIESFIYYFGFFFNDQPIDKKMLMIEGYEVKAVQICSLLAYVAGDVHLLVGSPDTCTAALAAIGSQIYACMGQCFEPLPSVLVHPAIFNRSRAVWAEWEAQQVELQTGESCRSVAAHDRVLACIPGPNAPDGDVLYPEIARMAINHIRNGRFDLYCSAQDCPNSMQSSGKAYQRCGACNVAGYCSKKCQKASWNSPQYPHKSLCKILQNLVAIASFDLIFSHPPSQNLFAMPKRELTFLGPPPSYSLDDIVNLVIEKWKQAYVTTPDLFYIAGWASHRTCSADLPTKTECEPGYEDYDTKIAELTQRTKTLKPEYLIPEDTTYLAQGYKLVRSMFDATSNGAVVVRSGDFISIPAQ
;
A
#
# COMPACT_ATOMS: atom_id res chain seq x y z
N MET A 1 -35.52 37.77 -39.90
CA MET A 1 -34.74 36.54 -40.15
C MET A 1 -33.93 36.22 -38.90
N TYR A 2 -34.46 35.33 -38.06
CA TYR A 2 -33.73 34.79 -36.91
C TYR A 2 -32.64 33.85 -37.44
N VAL A 3 -31.38 34.16 -37.14
CA VAL A 3 -30.27 33.21 -37.29
C VAL A 3 -30.48 32.12 -36.25
N GLN A 4 -30.97 30.97 -36.68
CA GLN A 4 -31.03 29.77 -35.86
C GLN A 4 -29.61 29.42 -35.42
N LYS A 5 -29.33 29.57 -34.12
CA LYS A 5 -28.19 28.90 -33.48
C LYS A 5 -28.43 27.40 -33.61
N THR A 6 -27.72 26.75 -34.53
CA THR A 6 -27.64 25.29 -34.58
C THR A 6 -27.18 24.78 -33.22
N PRO A 7 -27.83 23.76 -32.65
CA PRO A 7 -27.43 23.22 -31.35
C PRO A 7 -25.98 22.76 -31.46
N ASN A 8 -25.15 23.23 -30.53
CA ASN A 8 -23.75 22.87 -30.37
C ASN A 8 -23.68 21.34 -30.19
N SER A 9 -23.56 20.59 -31.28
CA SER A 9 -23.24 19.17 -31.23
C SER A 9 -21.80 19.07 -30.76
N LYS A 10 -21.60 19.12 -29.43
CA LYS A 10 -20.32 18.83 -28.81
C LYS A 10 -19.89 17.48 -29.38
N SER A 11 -18.93 17.48 -30.30
CA SER A 11 -18.41 16.26 -30.90
C SER A 11 -17.95 15.38 -29.75
N LYS A 12 -18.65 14.27 -29.51
CA LYS A 12 -18.29 13.34 -28.43
C LYS A 12 -16.83 12.94 -28.64
N ASN A 13 -16.06 12.90 -27.54
CA ASN A 13 -14.67 12.47 -27.58
C ASN A 13 -14.61 11.08 -28.27
N PRO A 14 -13.77 10.89 -29.32
CA PRO A 14 -13.65 9.62 -30.03
C PRO A 14 -13.45 8.42 -29.11
N LEU A 15 -12.75 8.59 -27.98
CA LEU A 15 -12.53 7.54 -26.98
C LEU A 15 -13.81 7.12 -26.26
N SER A 16 -14.69 8.07 -25.92
CA SER A 16 -15.95 7.75 -25.25
C SER A 16 -16.87 6.95 -26.17
N ASN A 17 -16.89 7.28 -27.47
CA ASN A 17 -17.61 6.48 -28.46
C ASN A 17 -17.02 5.08 -28.60
N PHE A 18 -15.68 4.96 -28.65
CA PHE A 18 -15.01 3.67 -28.71
C PHE A 18 -15.40 2.78 -27.51
N PHE A 19 -15.29 3.29 -26.28
CA PHE A 19 -15.61 2.51 -25.09
C PHE A 19 -17.09 2.10 -25.00
N SER A 20 -17.99 2.89 -25.59
CA SER A 20 -19.43 2.59 -25.59
C SER A 20 -19.82 1.54 -26.64
N ASP A 21 -19.01 1.37 -27.69
CA ASP A 21 -19.31 0.50 -28.83
C ASP A 21 -18.04 -0.22 -29.31
N THR A 22 -17.46 -0.98 -28.38
CA THR A 22 -16.22 -1.71 -28.70
C THR A 22 -16.47 -2.80 -29.71
N GLU A 23 -17.68 -3.38 -29.77
CA GLU A 23 -18.05 -4.48 -30.67
C GLU A 23 -18.03 -4.07 -32.14
N THR A 24 -18.57 -2.90 -32.47
CA THR A 24 -18.69 -2.47 -33.87
C THR A 24 -17.60 -1.49 -34.32
N SER A 25 -16.75 -1.01 -33.40
CA SER A 25 -15.68 -0.07 -33.73
C SER A 25 -14.77 -0.58 -34.86
N PRO A 26 -14.62 0.18 -35.97
CA PRO A 26 -13.69 -0.18 -37.05
C PRO A 26 -12.24 0.16 -36.72
N TYR A 27 -11.96 0.71 -35.53
CA TYR A 27 -10.63 1.17 -35.15
C TYR A 27 -9.87 0.10 -34.37
N CYS A 28 -8.64 -0.20 -34.81
CA CYS A 28 -7.73 -1.07 -34.07
C CYS A 28 -7.05 -0.32 -32.91
N ALA A 29 -6.45 -1.07 -31.98
CA ALA A 29 -5.79 -0.53 -30.79
C ALA A 29 -4.75 0.54 -31.10
N ARG A 30 -3.93 0.33 -32.14
CA ARG A 30 -2.92 1.31 -32.57
C ARG A 30 -3.55 2.64 -32.97
N CYS A 31 -4.65 2.61 -33.73
CA CYS A 31 -5.36 3.81 -34.11
C CYS A 31 -5.92 4.54 -32.89
N ILE A 32 -6.54 3.79 -31.96
CA ILE A 32 -7.16 4.36 -30.76
C ILE A 32 -6.10 5.00 -29.85
N LEU A 33 -4.96 4.32 -29.67
CA LEU A 33 -3.83 4.81 -28.90
C LEU A 33 -3.28 6.13 -29.47
N GLY A 34 -3.14 6.24 -30.79
CA GLY A 34 -2.70 7.48 -31.43
C GLY A 34 -3.75 8.60 -31.37
N ALA A 35 -5.04 8.26 -31.47
CA ALA A 35 -6.13 9.22 -31.28
C ALA A 35 -6.11 9.79 -29.85
N ALA A 36 -5.91 8.94 -28.84
CA ALA A 36 -5.75 9.36 -27.45
C ALA A 36 -4.54 10.30 -27.27
N SER A 37 -3.40 9.93 -27.83
CA SER A 37 -2.16 10.73 -27.77
C SER A 37 -2.32 12.10 -28.43
N THR A 38 -3.02 12.18 -29.56
CA THR A 38 -3.28 13.46 -30.25
C THR A 38 -4.11 14.42 -29.39
N GLY A 39 -5.13 13.88 -28.71
CA GLY A 39 -5.96 14.64 -27.77
C GLY A 39 -5.14 15.18 -26.60
N THR A 40 -4.27 14.34 -26.04
CA THR A 40 -3.35 14.72 -24.97
C THR A 40 -2.37 15.80 -25.41
N GLN A 41 -1.63 15.61 -26.51
CA GLN A 41 -0.63 16.56 -26.99
C GLN A 41 -1.23 17.93 -27.31
N SER A 42 -2.39 17.96 -27.96
CA SER A 42 -3.07 19.22 -28.29
C SER A 42 -3.46 19.99 -27.03
N SER A 43 -3.97 19.29 -26.02
CA SER A 43 -4.34 19.92 -24.75
C SER A 43 -3.14 20.32 -23.91
N VAL A 44 -2.05 19.54 -23.90
CA VAL A 44 -0.81 19.86 -23.18
C VAL A 44 -0.13 21.07 -23.81
N ASN A 45 -0.07 21.15 -25.13
CA ASN A 45 0.51 22.30 -25.82
C ASN A 45 -0.32 23.58 -25.61
N ALA A 46 -1.65 23.46 -25.49
CA ALA A 46 -2.53 24.61 -25.28
C ALA A 46 -2.52 25.12 -23.83
N ASN A 47 -2.54 24.21 -22.85
CA ASN A 47 -2.86 24.54 -21.46
C ASN A 47 -1.78 24.10 -20.44
N GLY A 48 -0.75 23.37 -20.88
CA GLY A 48 0.21 22.69 -20.02
C GLY A 48 -0.28 21.35 -19.47
N LEU A 49 0.67 20.55 -18.95
CA LEU A 49 0.39 19.19 -18.47
C LEU A 49 -0.58 19.13 -17.29
N ASN A 50 -0.46 20.07 -16.34
CA ASN A 50 -1.32 20.11 -15.15
C ASN A 50 -2.79 20.39 -15.50
N GLU A 51 -3.02 21.34 -16.40
CA GLU A 51 -4.38 21.71 -16.81
C GLU A 51 -5.00 20.62 -17.70
N PHE A 52 -4.20 19.92 -18.50
CA PHE A 52 -4.65 18.71 -19.20
C PHE A 52 -5.19 17.66 -18.21
N TRP A 53 -4.42 17.29 -17.18
CA TRP A 53 -4.86 16.31 -16.19
C TRP A 53 -6.09 16.79 -15.41
N LEU A 54 -6.16 18.09 -15.08
CA LEU A 54 -7.34 18.67 -14.44
C LEU A 54 -8.59 18.54 -15.32
N ASN A 55 -8.47 18.81 -16.62
CA ASN A 55 -9.59 18.69 -17.55
C ASN A 55 -9.95 17.24 -17.85
N LEU A 56 -8.97 16.34 -17.91
CA LEU A 56 -9.21 14.92 -18.08
C LEU A 56 -9.98 14.35 -16.88
N THR A 57 -9.55 14.63 -15.66
CA THR A 57 -10.23 14.18 -14.42
C THR A 57 -11.63 14.79 -14.24
N ARG A 58 -11.95 15.90 -14.92
CA ARG A 58 -13.29 16.50 -14.97
C ARG A 58 -14.25 15.82 -15.95
N ASN A 59 -13.74 15.00 -16.87
CA ASN A 59 -14.57 14.34 -17.87
C ASN A 59 -15.16 13.03 -17.33
N LEU A 60 -16.18 13.14 -16.47
CA LEU A 60 -16.82 11.99 -15.81
C LEU A 60 -17.30 10.94 -16.83
N GLY A 61 -17.89 11.37 -17.94
CA GLY A 61 -18.39 10.45 -18.98
C GLY A 61 -17.30 9.60 -19.62
N LEU A 62 -16.10 10.17 -19.86
CA LEU A 62 -14.96 9.41 -20.36
C LEU A 62 -14.53 8.32 -19.37
N TRP A 63 -14.39 8.68 -18.09
CA TRP A 63 -13.96 7.74 -17.06
C TRP A 63 -14.99 6.66 -16.81
N THR A 64 -16.28 6.99 -16.72
CA THR A 64 -17.34 5.99 -16.63
C THR A 64 -17.25 5.01 -17.80
N SER A 65 -17.14 5.49 -19.05
CA SER A 65 -16.99 4.59 -20.20
C SER A 65 -15.70 3.75 -20.14
N GLN A 66 -14.57 4.31 -19.71
CA GLN A 66 -13.31 3.58 -19.56
C GLN A 66 -13.41 2.49 -18.48
N MET A 67 -13.97 2.80 -17.31
CA MET A 67 -14.14 1.80 -16.24
C MET A 67 -15.12 0.70 -16.65
N HIS A 68 -16.22 1.07 -17.33
CA HIS A 68 -17.12 0.08 -17.91
C HIS A 68 -16.38 -0.81 -18.90
N PHE A 69 -15.57 -0.25 -19.81
CA PHE A 69 -14.80 -1.02 -20.76
C PHE A 69 -13.80 -1.97 -20.07
N MET A 70 -12.96 -1.46 -19.19
CA MET A 70 -11.89 -2.22 -18.55
C MET A 70 -12.42 -3.32 -17.63
N PHE A 71 -13.49 -3.04 -16.88
CA PHE A 71 -13.96 -3.92 -15.81
C PHE A 71 -15.30 -4.61 -16.10
N SER A 72 -15.76 -4.58 -17.35
CA SER A 72 -16.87 -5.44 -17.80
C SER A 72 -16.50 -6.90 -17.56
N VAL A 73 -17.45 -7.65 -17.00
CA VAL A 73 -17.31 -9.09 -16.74
C VAL A 73 -17.02 -9.81 -18.05
N ARG A 74 -15.83 -10.42 -18.14
CA ARG A 74 -15.39 -11.22 -19.29
C ARG A 74 -14.70 -12.49 -18.79
N THR A 75 -14.86 -13.57 -19.55
CA THR A 75 -13.98 -14.73 -19.40
C THR A 75 -12.61 -14.44 -20.00
N GLU A 76 -11.62 -15.29 -19.70
CA GLU A 76 -10.30 -15.23 -20.35
C GLU A 76 -10.44 -15.36 -21.88
N GLU A 77 -11.27 -16.29 -22.34
CA GLU A 77 -11.53 -16.49 -23.78
C GLU A 77 -12.12 -15.23 -24.44
N GLN A 78 -13.11 -14.59 -23.81
CA GLN A 78 -13.67 -13.33 -24.31
C GLN A 78 -12.64 -12.19 -24.31
N THR A 79 -11.76 -12.16 -23.32
CA THR A 79 -10.68 -11.18 -23.22
C THR A 79 -9.63 -11.41 -24.32
N CYS A 80 -9.28 -12.66 -24.58
CA CYS A 80 -8.40 -13.05 -25.69
C CYS A 80 -9.00 -12.62 -27.05
N GLN A 81 -10.26 -12.96 -27.30
CA GLN A 81 -10.98 -12.55 -28.53
C GLN A 81 -11.05 -11.03 -28.70
N LEU A 82 -11.24 -10.28 -27.60
CA LEU A 82 -11.18 -8.82 -27.61
C LEU A 82 -9.79 -8.32 -28.05
N LEU A 83 -8.72 -8.84 -27.44
CA LEU A 83 -7.35 -8.46 -27.78
C LEU A 83 -7.01 -8.80 -29.25
N GLU A 84 -7.35 -10.00 -29.72
CA GLU A 84 -7.15 -10.40 -31.11
C GLU A 84 -7.85 -9.47 -32.08
N ARG A 85 -9.10 -9.14 -31.82
CA ARG A 85 -9.89 -8.23 -32.65
C ARG A 85 -9.29 -6.83 -32.67
N MET A 86 -8.86 -6.32 -31.52
CA MET A 86 -8.19 -5.02 -31.41
C MET A 86 -6.85 -4.97 -32.14
N ASN A 87 -6.20 -6.11 -32.36
CA ASN A 87 -4.98 -6.21 -33.16
C ASN A 87 -5.24 -6.23 -34.66
N ARG A 88 -6.44 -6.62 -35.11
CA ARG A 88 -6.81 -6.62 -36.54
C ARG A 88 -7.13 -5.19 -36.99
N CYS A 89 -6.45 -4.72 -38.04
CA CYS A 89 -6.65 -3.37 -38.57
C CYS A 89 -7.72 -3.35 -39.66
N SER A 90 -8.89 -2.79 -39.37
CA SER A 90 -9.95 -2.46 -40.33
C SER A 90 -10.17 -0.95 -40.49
N CYS A 91 -9.22 -0.14 -39.97
CA CYS A 91 -9.31 1.31 -39.96
C CYS A 91 -9.46 1.90 -41.38
N PRO A 92 -10.26 2.96 -41.58
CA PRO A 92 -10.42 3.59 -42.88
C PRO A 92 -9.18 4.44 -43.24
N MET A 93 -8.07 3.79 -43.59
CA MET A 93 -6.76 4.40 -43.87
C MET A 93 -6.76 5.40 -45.04
N ARG A 94 -7.88 5.53 -45.77
CA ARG A 94 -8.08 6.60 -46.75
C ARG A 94 -8.19 7.97 -46.08
N ASP A 95 -8.72 8.06 -44.85
CA ASP A 95 -8.77 9.31 -44.07
C ASP A 95 -7.34 9.66 -43.57
N PRO A 96 -6.78 10.83 -43.94
CA PRO A 96 -5.45 11.26 -43.49
C PRO A 96 -5.29 11.32 -41.97
N ARG A 97 -6.36 11.65 -41.22
CA ARG A 97 -6.32 11.72 -39.75
C ARG A 97 -6.13 10.35 -39.13
N ILE A 98 -6.77 9.34 -39.70
CA ILE A 98 -6.63 7.94 -39.25
C ILE A 98 -5.21 7.44 -39.52
N ARG A 99 -4.61 7.79 -40.67
CA ARG A 99 -3.18 7.49 -40.92
C ARG A 99 -2.27 8.14 -39.89
N GLU A 100 -2.56 9.39 -39.53
CA GLU A 100 -1.78 10.10 -38.50
C GLU A 100 -1.94 9.46 -37.12
N TYR A 101 -3.15 9.06 -36.74
CA TYR A 101 -3.38 8.28 -35.52
C TYR A 101 -2.59 6.96 -35.53
N HIS A 102 -2.53 6.26 -36.66
CA HIS A 102 -1.69 5.07 -36.76
C HIS A 102 -0.19 5.35 -36.55
N ARG A 103 0.30 6.47 -37.10
CA ARG A 103 1.70 6.89 -36.94
C ARG A 103 2.02 7.19 -35.48
N LEU A 104 1.23 8.04 -34.84
CA LEU A 104 1.38 8.39 -33.42
C LEU A 104 1.16 7.18 -32.51
N GLY A 105 0.19 6.33 -32.85
CA GLY A 105 -0.11 5.10 -32.14
C GLY A 105 1.07 4.13 -32.13
N ARG A 106 1.79 4.00 -33.25
CA ARG A 106 3.01 3.20 -33.30
C ARG A 106 4.09 3.76 -32.36
N THR A 107 4.30 5.08 -32.36
CA THR A 107 5.27 5.70 -31.44
C THR A 107 4.90 5.48 -29.97
N MET A 108 3.62 5.59 -29.62
CA MET A 108 3.15 5.34 -28.26
C MET A 108 3.24 3.85 -27.89
N GLU A 109 2.93 2.96 -28.82
CA GLU A 109 3.09 1.52 -28.67
C GLU A 109 4.54 1.19 -28.34
N ASP A 110 5.51 1.64 -29.15
CA ASP A 110 6.93 1.43 -28.90
C ASP A 110 7.36 1.96 -27.53
N TYR A 111 6.84 3.12 -27.12
CA TYR A 111 7.11 3.72 -25.82
C TYR A 111 6.57 2.87 -24.65
N ILE A 112 5.32 2.42 -24.73
CA ILE A 112 4.68 1.62 -23.69
C ILE A 112 5.30 0.21 -23.63
N LEU A 113 5.59 -0.40 -24.77
CA LEU A 113 6.24 -1.71 -24.84
C LEU A 113 7.66 -1.66 -24.26
N ALA A 114 8.38 -0.55 -24.46
CA ALA A 114 9.67 -0.33 -23.84
C ALA A 114 9.60 -0.22 -22.30
N TRP A 115 8.42 0.05 -21.71
CA TRP A 115 8.21 0.11 -20.26
C TRP A 115 7.82 -1.25 -19.67
N THR A 116 7.02 -2.01 -20.40
CA THR A 116 6.55 -3.32 -19.94
C THR A 116 7.58 -4.41 -20.22
N CYS A 117 8.50 -4.20 -21.18
CA CYS A 117 9.49 -5.18 -21.63
C CYS A 117 8.86 -6.53 -22.01
N VAL A 118 7.63 -6.50 -22.53
CA VAL A 118 6.94 -7.68 -23.05
C VAL A 118 6.89 -7.55 -24.55
N GLU A 119 7.24 -8.62 -25.27
CA GLU A 119 6.90 -8.75 -26.69
C GLU A 119 5.39 -8.88 -26.80
N THR A 120 4.70 -7.74 -26.90
CA THR A 120 3.24 -7.72 -26.90
C THR A 120 2.67 -6.96 -28.08
N SER A 121 1.37 -7.18 -28.26
CA SER A 121 0.60 -6.66 -29.37
C SER A 121 0.13 -5.21 -29.13
N PRO A 122 -0.27 -4.48 -30.17
CA PRO A 122 -0.87 -3.15 -30.03
C PRO A 122 -2.02 -3.08 -29.03
N ALA A 123 -2.82 -4.14 -28.93
CA ALA A 123 -3.93 -4.23 -27.99
C ALA A 123 -3.44 -4.20 -26.54
N VAL A 124 -2.39 -4.95 -26.20
CA VAL A 124 -1.81 -4.94 -24.85
C VAL A 124 -1.22 -3.57 -24.53
N ALA A 125 -0.48 -2.95 -25.45
CA ALA A 125 0.04 -1.59 -25.26
C ALA A 125 -1.09 -0.59 -24.99
N PHE A 126 -2.21 -0.70 -25.72
CA PHE A 126 -3.38 0.13 -25.46
C PHE A 126 -3.96 -0.12 -24.06
N ILE A 127 -4.17 -1.37 -23.63
CA ILE A 127 -4.70 -1.64 -22.28
C ILE A 127 -3.74 -1.16 -21.18
N SER A 128 -2.43 -1.39 -21.32
CA SER A 128 -1.42 -0.84 -20.40
C SER A 128 -1.49 0.69 -20.33
N SER A 129 -1.74 1.36 -21.47
CA SER A 129 -1.94 2.82 -21.48
C SER A 129 -3.16 3.27 -20.66
N LEU A 130 -4.24 2.47 -20.66
CA LEU A 130 -5.43 2.76 -19.86
C LEU A 130 -5.15 2.63 -18.37
N PHE A 131 -4.42 1.59 -17.95
CA PHE A 131 -3.97 1.45 -16.57
C PHE A 131 -3.04 2.60 -16.17
N LEU A 132 -2.13 3.04 -17.04
CA LEU A 132 -1.21 4.14 -16.74
C LEU A 132 -1.95 5.47 -16.51
N VAL A 133 -2.93 5.75 -17.37
CA VAL A 133 -3.80 6.93 -17.26
C VAL A 133 -4.65 6.84 -16.00
N LEU A 134 -5.16 5.65 -15.67
CA LEU A 134 -5.92 5.39 -14.45
C LEU A 134 -5.07 5.58 -13.19
N THR A 135 -3.83 5.07 -13.15
CA THR A 135 -2.89 5.31 -12.06
C THR A 135 -2.69 6.80 -11.82
N THR A 136 -2.47 7.57 -12.88
CA THR A 136 -2.24 9.02 -12.77
C THR A 136 -3.48 9.75 -12.25
N ALA A 137 -4.68 9.33 -12.66
CA ALA A 137 -5.93 9.90 -12.16
C ALA A 137 -6.15 9.58 -10.67
N LEU A 138 -5.88 8.34 -10.26
CA LEU A 138 -6.03 7.89 -8.88
C LEU A 138 -5.01 8.53 -7.93
N GLU A 139 -3.78 8.79 -8.36
CA GLU A 139 -2.79 9.54 -7.55
C GLU A 139 -3.27 10.97 -7.22
N GLY A 140 -4.00 11.58 -8.15
CA GLY A 140 -4.63 12.89 -7.94
C GLY A 140 -5.89 12.84 -7.09
N ALA A 141 -6.47 11.65 -6.91
CA ALA A 141 -7.71 11.42 -6.21
C ALA A 141 -7.46 11.24 -4.71
N ARG A 142 -7.50 12.34 -3.97
CA ARG A 142 -7.49 12.24 -2.49
C ARG A 142 -8.77 11.56 -2.03
N VAL A 143 -8.65 10.57 -1.14
CA VAL A 143 -9.77 10.04 -0.36
C VAL A 143 -10.34 11.18 0.50
N LYS A 144 -11.30 11.92 -0.05
CA LYS A 144 -12.05 12.91 0.72
C LYS A 144 -13.07 12.15 1.54
N THR A 145 -13.20 12.52 2.81
CA THR A 145 -14.27 11.99 3.65
C THR A 145 -15.62 12.27 2.98
N VAL A 146 -16.38 11.20 2.70
CA VAL A 146 -17.68 11.18 2.01
C VAL A 146 -18.67 12.23 2.59
N ALA A 147 -18.47 12.62 3.85
CA ALA A 147 -19.24 13.64 4.57
C ALA A 147 -19.32 15.00 3.86
N LYS A 148 -18.27 15.41 3.14
CA LYS A 148 -18.29 16.64 2.34
C LYS A 148 -18.59 16.28 0.89
N ARG A 149 -19.87 16.03 0.57
CA ARG A 149 -20.43 16.03 -0.80
C ARG A 149 -20.31 17.40 -1.49
N THR A 150 -19.28 18.19 -1.19
CA THR A 150 -18.81 19.17 -2.16
C THR A 150 -18.38 18.36 -3.37
N SER A 151 -19.23 18.35 -4.40
CA SER A 151 -19.01 17.69 -5.68
C SER A 151 -17.54 17.85 -6.06
N SER A 152 -16.74 16.80 -5.90
CA SER A 152 -15.40 16.86 -6.44
C SER A 152 -15.60 16.97 -7.93
N GLU A 153 -15.15 18.07 -8.52
CA GLU A 153 -15.12 18.18 -9.98
C GLU A 153 -14.17 17.16 -10.60
N ARG A 154 -13.46 16.37 -9.79
CA ARG A 154 -12.48 15.38 -10.21
C ARG A 154 -12.98 13.98 -9.91
N TRP A 155 -12.80 13.13 -10.91
CA TRP A 155 -12.99 11.69 -10.85
C TRP A 155 -11.84 11.00 -10.10
N PRO A 156 -12.08 9.87 -9.40
CA PRO A 156 -13.40 9.34 -9.03
C PRO A 156 -14.10 10.26 -8.01
N THR A 157 -15.42 10.37 -8.15
CA THR A 157 -16.28 11.16 -7.26
C THR A 157 -16.85 10.34 -6.12
N CYS A 158 -16.97 9.03 -6.33
CA CYS A 158 -17.46 8.05 -5.35
C CYS A 158 -16.88 6.66 -5.64
N PRO A 159 -16.88 5.72 -4.68
CA PRO A 159 -16.38 4.36 -4.90
C PRO A 159 -17.07 3.65 -6.07
N GLU A 160 -18.35 3.91 -6.32
CA GLU A 160 -19.14 3.31 -7.40
C GLU A 160 -18.56 3.65 -8.79
N ASP A 161 -17.88 4.78 -8.93
CA ASP A 161 -17.18 5.15 -10.16
C ASP A 161 -16.05 4.16 -10.50
N LEU A 162 -15.44 3.52 -9.50
CA LEU A 162 -14.33 2.57 -9.68
C LEU A 162 -14.79 1.13 -9.89
N MET A 163 -15.99 0.79 -9.44
CA MET A 163 -16.53 -0.57 -9.48
C MET A 163 -17.96 -0.59 -10.05
N PRO A 164 -18.14 -0.19 -11.32
CA PRO A 164 -19.46 -0.14 -11.95
C PRO A 164 -20.21 -1.49 -11.95
N PHE A 165 -19.47 -2.60 -11.80
CA PHE A 165 -20.01 -3.96 -11.73
C PHE A 165 -19.83 -4.61 -10.35
N GLY A 166 -19.49 -3.83 -9.31
CA GLY A 166 -19.26 -4.30 -7.96
C GLY A 166 -17.81 -4.73 -7.67
N PRO A 167 -17.45 -4.85 -6.38
CA PRO A 167 -16.05 -5.01 -5.94
C PRO A 167 -15.43 -6.35 -6.34
N LYS A 168 -16.21 -7.44 -6.31
CA LYS A 168 -15.73 -8.76 -6.75
C LYS A 168 -15.31 -8.73 -8.23
N ASN A 169 -16.18 -8.22 -9.09
CA ASN A 169 -15.93 -8.15 -10.54
C ASN A 169 -14.74 -7.24 -10.87
N LEU A 170 -14.50 -6.19 -10.08
CA LEU A 170 -13.31 -5.35 -10.20
C LEU A 170 -12.03 -6.17 -9.93
N VAL A 171 -11.98 -6.96 -8.85
CA VAL A 171 -10.84 -7.82 -8.54
C VAL A 171 -10.66 -8.94 -9.56
N ASP A 172 -11.73 -9.65 -9.91
CA ASP A 172 -11.71 -10.70 -10.93
C ASP A 172 -11.18 -10.17 -12.28
N SER A 173 -11.51 -8.92 -12.61
CA SER A 173 -11.01 -8.26 -13.82
C SER A 173 -9.52 -7.94 -13.72
N PHE A 174 -9.01 -7.48 -12.56
CA PHE A 174 -7.56 -7.31 -12.38
C PHE A 174 -6.81 -8.63 -12.57
N ILE A 175 -7.32 -9.72 -11.99
CA ILE A 175 -6.77 -11.08 -12.17
C ILE A 175 -6.77 -11.45 -13.65
N THR A 176 -7.92 -11.31 -14.33
CA THR A 176 -8.07 -11.62 -15.75
C THR A 176 -7.07 -10.82 -16.61
N TRP A 177 -6.96 -9.51 -16.39
CA TRP A 177 -6.00 -8.69 -17.15
C TRP A 177 -4.54 -9.06 -16.87
N SER A 178 -4.21 -9.48 -15.65
CA SER A 178 -2.84 -9.87 -15.29
C SER A 178 -2.35 -11.10 -16.05
N HIS A 179 -3.25 -11.97 -16.53
CA HIS A 179 -2.89 -13.12 -17.37
C HIS A 179 -2.43 -12.70 -18.78
N PHE A 180 -2.89 -11.55 -19.28
CA PHE A 180 -2.54 -11.05 -20.61
C PHE A 180 -1.48 -9.94 -20.57
N ILE A 181 -1.29 -9.31 -19.41
CA ILE A 181 -0.43 -8.13 -19.24
C ILE A 181 0.50 -8.42 -18.06
N PRO A 182 1.71 -8.94 -18.33
CA PRO A 182 2.67 -9.26 -17.28
C PRO A 182 3.44 -8.00 -16.84
N ASP A 183 2.69 -7.03 -16.33
CA ASP A 183 3.13 -5.74 -15.81
C ASP A 183 2.52 -5.52 -14.42
N PHE A 184 3.29 -4.90 -13.53
CA PHE A 184 2.88 -4.52 -12.20
C PHE A 184 1.90 -3.37 -12.10
N LEU A 185 1.74 -2.60 -13.17
CA LEU A 185 0.86 -1.45 -13.19
C LEU A 185 -0.59 -1.79 -12.83
N ILE A 186 -1.06 -3.00 -13.18
CA ILE A 186 -2.38 -3.51 -12.82
C ILE A 186 -2.53 -3.59 -11.30
N PHE A 187 -1.52 -4.13 -10.61
CA PHE A 187 -1.54 -4.29 -9.16
C PHE A 187 -1.40 -2.94 -8.44
N ARG A 188 -0.64 -1.99 -9.00
CA ARG A 188 -0.61 -0.61 -8.49
C ARG A 188 -2.00 0.03 -8.52
N VAL A 189 -2.71 -0.09 -9.66
CA VAL A 189 -4.10 0.38 -9.76
C VAL A 189 -5.01 -0.36 -8.78
N ALA A 190 -4.83 -1.67 -8.60
CA ALA A 190 -5.61 -2.43 -7.63
C ALA A 190 -5.43 -1.88 -6.20
N SER A 191 -4.19 -1.63 -5.77
CA SER A 191 -3.90 -1.01 -4.46
C SER A 191 -4.51 0.39 -4.34
N GLN A 192 -4.43 1.23 -5.38
CA GLN A 192 -5.06 2.54 -5.37
C GLN A 192 -6.60 2.46 -5.29
N CYS A 193 -7.20 1.49 -5.97
CA CYS A 193 -8.62 1.21 -5.84
C CYS A 193 -8.97 0.75 -4.42
N VAL A 194 -8.13 -0.04 -3.75
CA VAL A 194 -8.34 -0.43 -2.34
C VAL A 194 -8.15 0.76 -1.40
N GLU A 195 -7.14 1.61 -1.65
CA GLU A 195 -6.94 2.86 -0.90
C GLU A 195 -8.19 3.74 -0.98
N PHE A 196 -8.76 3.89 -2.19
CA PHE A 196 -9.95 4.71 -2.41
C PHE A 196 -11.25 4.08 -1.88
N CYS A 197 -11.49 2.81 -2.21
CA CYS A 197 -12.73 2.09 -1.87
C CYS A 197 -12.73 1.53 -0.43
N GLY A 198 -11.57 1.46 0.23
CA GLY A 198 -11.42 0.90 1.56
C GLY A 198 -11.98 -0.52 1.67
N ALA A 199 -12.75 -0.77 2.72
CA ALA A 199 -13.27 -2.11 2.97
C ALA A 199 -14.40 -2.57 2.05
N LEU A 200 -14.87 -1.76 1.09
CA LEU A 200 -15.71 -2.30 0.02
C LEU A 200 -14.91 -3.26 -0.87
N LEU A 201 -13.62 -2.97 -1.08
CA LEU A 201 -12.75 -3.75 -1.96
C LEU A 201 -11.77 -4.64 -1.19
N ALA A 202 -11.34 -4.22 0.02
CA ALA A 202 -10.32 -4.95 0.78
C ALA A 202 -10.61 -6.46 0.94
N PRO A 203 -11.82 -6.94 1.30
CA PRO A 203 -12.07 -8.38 1.46
C PRO A 203 -11.84 -9.21 0.20
N TYR A 204 -12.01 -8.60 -0.98
CA TYR A 204 -11.79 -9.25 -2.27
C TYR A 204 -10.33 -9.13 -2.70
N ALA A 205 -9.70 -7.98 -2.46
CA ALA A 205 -8.31 -7.75 -2.84
C ALA A 205 -7.29 -8.48 -1.94
N THR A 206 -7.68 -8.82 -0.70
CA THR A 206 -6.86 -9.65 0.20
C THR A 206 -7.02 -11.15 -0.07
N GLN A 207 -7.74 -11.55 -1.13
CA GLN A 207 -7.80 -12.95 -1.53
C GLN A 207 -6.45 -13.38 -2.11
N PRO A 208 -6.00 -14.63 -1.87
CA PRO A 208 -4.69 -15.09 -2.31
C PRO A 208 -4.47 -14.98 -3.82
N GLU A 209 -5.52 -15.11 -4.63
CA GLU A 209 -5.44 -15.17 -6.08
C GLU A 209 -4.86 -13.90 -6.70
N LEU A 210 -5.24 -12.70 -6.22
CA LEU A 210 -4.70 -11.45 -6.75
C LEU A 210 -3.20 -11.32 -6.45
N THR A 211 -2.80 -11.70 -5.22
CA THR A 211 -1.40 -11.64 -4.79
C THR A 211 -0.55 -12.71 -5.46
N ARG A 212 -1.11 -13.90 -5.70
CA ARG A 212 -0.49 -14.92 -6.56
C ARG A 212 -0.13 -14.31 -7.91
N CYS A 213 -1.07 -13.66 -8.59
CA CYS A 213 -0.81 -13.03 -9.88
C CYS A 213 0.29 -11.95 -9.77
N ALA A 214 0.35 -11.19 -8.67
CA ALA A 214 1.43 -10.22 -8.43
C ALA A 214 2.80 -10.88 -8.22
N ILE A 215 2.85 -12.01 -7.50
CA ILE A 215 4.07 -12.78 -7.28
C ILE A 215 4.56 -13.40 -8.61
N ASP A 216 3.64 -13.97 -9.40
CA ASP A 216 3.93 -14.53 -10.72
C ASP A 216 4.43 -13.45 -11.70
N ALA A 217 3.83 -12.26 -11.70
CA ALA A 217 4.33 -11.11 -12.47
C ALA A 217 5.75 -10.70 -12.02
N GLY A 218 6.04 -10.80 -10.72
CA GLY A 218 7.36 -10.55 -10.15
C GLY A 218 8.39 -11.52 -10.68
N ARG A 219 8.02 -12.80 -10.69
CA ARG A 219 8.85 -13.84 -11.24
C ARG A 219 9.16 -13.61 -12.72
N GLN A 220 8.15 -13.27 -13.52
CA GLN A 220 8.34 -12.96 -14.94
C GLN A 220 9.19 -11.71 -15.17
N LEU A 221 9.08 -10.69 -14.31
CA LEU A 221 9.96 -9.52 -14.35
C LEU A 221 11.41 -9.92 -14.06
N PHE A 222 11.64 -10.73 -13.02
CA PHE A 222 12.96 -11.26 -12.70
C PHE A 222 13.55 -12.03 -13.89
N ASP A 223 12.83 -13.02 -14.43
CA ASP A 223 13.36 -13.90 -15.48
C ASP A 223 13.76 -13.11 -16.75
N ARG A 224 12.94 -12.12 -17.16
CA ARG A 224 13.24 -11.26 -18.32
C ARG A 224 14.44 -10.35 -18.09
N THR A 225 14.49 -9.74 -16.90
CA THR A 225 15.60 -8.87 -16.52
C THR A 225 16.89 -9.67 -16.43
N TRP A 226 16.83 -10.85 -15.80
CA TRP A 226 17.94 -11.77 -15.67
C TRP A 226 18.44 -12.24 -17.02
N ALA A 227 17.55 -12.67 -17.94
CA ALA A 227 17.93 -13.06 -19.29
C ALA A 227 18.68 -11.92 -20.02
N THR A 228 18.19 -10.68 -19.92
CA THR A 228 18.82 -9.51 -20.55
C THR A 228 20.21 -9.21 -19.97
N VAL A 229 20.35 -9.32 -18.65
CA VAL A 229 21.60 -9.09 -17.93
C VAL A 229 22.60 -10.24 -18.16
N HIS A 230 22.11 -11.48 -18.24
CA HIS A 230 22.89 -12.70 -18.40
C HIS A 230 23.42 -12.87 -19.82
N LEU A 231 22.58 -12.70 -20.85
CA LEU A 231 22.95 -12.88 -22.27
C LEU A 231 23.92 -11.82 -22.80
N ARG A 232 24.41 -10.93 -21.94
CA ARG A 232 25.29 -9.80 -22.30
C ARG A 232 24.72 -8.95 -23.44
N SER A 233 23.40 -8.80 -23.52
CA SER A 233 22.71 -7.97 -24.52
C SER A 233 23.36 -6.59 -24.65
N GLY A 234 23.32 -6.00 -25.84
CA GLY A 234 23.94 -4.70 -26.12
C GLY A 234 23.49 -3.60 -25.15
N GLY A 235 24.31 -2.56 -24.96
CA GLY A 235 24.08 -1.52 -23.96
C GLY A 235 22.72 -0.79 -24.07
N VAL A 236 22.17 -0.67 -25.30
CA VAL A 236 20.84 -0.09 -25.53
C VAL A 236 19.73 -0.97 -24.93
N SER A 237 19.77 -2.28 -25.15
CA SER A 237 18.80 -3.23 -24.60
C SER A 237 18.82 -3.23 -23.06
N ARG A 238 20.02 -3.20 -22.46
CA ARG A 238 20.15 -3.11 -21.00
C ARG A 238 19.56 -1.82 -20.44
N ARG A 239 19.80 -0.68 -21.08
CA ARG A 239 19.22 0.61 -20.65
C ARG A 239 17.69 0.63 -20.74
N ILE A 240 17.12 0.04 -21.79
CA ILE A 240 15.67 -0.09 -21.93
C ILE A 240 15.12 -0.98 -20.81
N MET A 241 15.72 -2.15 -20.61
CA MET A 241 15.33 -3.08 -19.54
C MET A 241 15.48 -2.45 -18.14
N GLY A 242 16.54 -1.69 -17.87
CA GLY A 242 16.72 -1.01 -16.59
C GLY A 242 15.63 0.02 -16.30
N LYS A 243 15.18 0.76 -17.32
CA LYS A 243 14.05 1.69 -17.18
C LYS A 243 12.74 0.95 -16.92
N ALA A 244 12.47 -0.11 -17.69
CA ALA A 244 11.29 -0.94 -17.51
C ALA A 244 11.24 -1.60 -16.12
N PHE A 245 12.37 -2.16 -15.69
CA PHE A 245 12.53 -2.75 -14.37
C PHE A 245 12.19 -1.75 -13.27
N ILE A 246 12.68 -0.50 -13.37
CA ILE A 246 12.37 0.52 -12.36
C ILE A 246 10.89 0.88 -12.31
N GLN A 247 10.25 1.07 -13.46
CA GLN A 247 8.82 1.39 -13.49
C GLN A 247 7.96 0.25 -12.89
N GLN A 248 8.31 -0.99 -13.20
CA GLN A 248 7.60 -2.15 -12.71
C GLN A 248 7.88 -2.42 -11.22
N ILE A 249 9.13 -2.25 -10.77
CA ILE A 249 9.48 -2.48 -9.36
C ILE A 249 8.85 -1.43 -8.45
N GLU A 250 8.71 -0.17 -8.90
CA GLU A 250 7.96 0.85 -8.16
C GLU A 250 6.51 0.42 -7.94
N SER A 251 5.88 -0.19 -8.94
CA SER A 251 4.51 -0.69 -8.86
C SER A 251 4.39 -1.93 -7.95
N PHE A 252 5.37 -2.83 -7.98
CA PHE A 252 5.48 -3.95 -7.02
C PHE A 252 5.63 -3.44 -5.58
N ILE A 253 6.55 -2.50 -5.36
CA ILE A 253 6.83 -1.91 -4.05
C ILE A 253 5.57 -1.21 -3.51
N TYR A 254 4.88 -0.46 -4.37
CA TYR A 254 3.64 0.19 -3.99
C TYR A 254 2.55 -0.82 -3.60
N TYR A 255 2.37 -1.89 -4.39
CA TYR A 255 1.38 -2.92 -4.09
C TYR A 255 1.61 -3.57 -2.72
N PHE A 256 2.79 -4.18 -2.53
CA PHE A 256 3.11 -4.86 -1.28
C PHE A 256 3.24 -3.88 -0.12
N GLY A 257 3.83 -2.70 -0.33
CA GLY A 257 3.95 -1.66 0.69
C GLY A 257 2.59 -1.20 1.21
N PHE A 258 1.62 -0.98 0.32
CA PHE A 258 0.26 -0.59 0.72
C PHE A 258 -0.38 -1.68 1.61
N PHE A 259 -0.39 -2.93 1.16
CA PHE A 259 -1.04 -4.00 1.94
C PHE A 259 -0.29 -4.36 3.22
N PHE A 260 1.05 -4.37 3.22
CA PHE A 260 1.83 -4.75 4.40
C PHE A 260 2.03 -3.62 5.42
N ASN A 261 1.93 -2.35 5.03
CA ASN A 261 2.01 -1.26 6.01
C ASN A 261 0.65 -0.96 6.66
N ASP A 262 -0.45 -1.05 5.90
CA ASP A 262 -1.73 -0.51 6.34
C ASP A 262 -2.77 -1.56 6.76
N GLN A 263 -2.55 -2.85 6.47
CA GLN A 263 -3.49 -3.90 6.86
C GLN A 263 -3.17 -4.55 8.21
N PRO A 264 -4.17 -5.07 8.92
CA PRO A 264 -3.97 -5.99 10.03
C PRO A 264 -3.19 -7.26 9.66
N ILE A 265 -2.51 -7.88 10.63
CA ILE A 265 -1.69 -9.09 10.40
C ILE A 265 -2.49 -10.24 9.78
N ASP A 266 -3.75 -10.46 10.20
CA ASP A 266 -4.60 -11.51 9.64
C ASP A 266 -4.90 -11.30 8.15
N LYS A 267 -5.10 -10.04 7.76
CA LYS A 267 -5.30 -9.67 6.35
C LYS A 267 -4.01 -9.78 5.54
N LYS A 268 -2.86 -9.42 6.12
CA LYS A 268 -1.56 -9.64 5.48
C LYS A 268 -1.33 -11.12 5.19
N MET A 269 -1.62 -11.97 6.16
CA MET A 269 -1.42 -13.42 6.04
C MET A 269 -2.39 -14.07 5.09
N LEU A 270 -3.67 -13.69 5.14
CA LEU A 270 -4.67 -14.13 4.17
C LEU A 270 -4.25 -13.77 2.74
N MET A 271 -3.68 -12.57 2.56
CA MET A 271 -3.25 -12.10 1.25
C MET A 271 -2.13 -12.94 0.63
N ILE A 272 -1.22 -13.51 1.44
CA ILE A 272 -0.10 -14.33 0.96
C ILE A 272 -0.31 -15.82 1.20
N GLU A 273 -1.52 -16.25 1.56
CA GLU A 273 -1.80 -17.64 1.90
C GLU A 273 -1.46 -18.59 0.74
N GLY A 274 -0.59 -19.56 1.00
CA GLY A 274 -0.08 -20.52 0.01
C GLY A 274 1.05 -19.97 -0.88
N TYR A 275 1.49 -18.74 -0.66
CA TYR A 275 2.55 -18.07 -1.42
C TYR A 275 3.60 -17.40 -0.52
N GLU A 276 3.61 -17.72 0.77
CA GLU A 276 4.39 -17.04 1.79
C GLU A 276 5.90 -17.07 1.48
N VAL A 277 6.42 -18.28 1.21
CA VAL A 277 7.84 -18.48 0.86
C VAL A 277 8.17 -17.81 -0.47
N LYS A 278 7.31 -17.96 -1.49
CA LYS A 278 7.50 -17.37 -2.82
C LYS A 278 7.52 -15.84 -2.78
N ALA A 279 6.72 -15.22 -1.91
CA ALA A 279 6.68 -13.78 -1.73
C ALA A 279 8.02 -13.23 -1.17
N VAL A 280 8.64 -13.93 -0.22
CA VAL A 280 9.97 -13.57 0.30
C VAL A 280 11.05 -13.81 -0.74
N GLN A 281 11.01 -14.97 -1.40
CA GLN A 281 11.95 -15.34 -2.46
C GLN A 281 11.93 -14.33 -3.62
N ILE A 282 10.75 -13.87 -4.06
CA ILE A 282 10.70 -12.92 -5.17
C ILE A 282 11.25 -11.55 -4.79
N CYS A 283 11.04 -11.08 -3.55
CA CYS A 283 11.70 -9.87 -3.06
C CYS A 283 13.23 -9.99 -3.10
N SER A 284 13.76 -11.16 -2.73
CA SER A 284 15.19 -11.47 -2.76
C SER A 284 15.75 -11.46 -4.20
N LEU A 285 15.11 -12.17 -5.14
CA LEU A 285 15.53 -12.22 -6.54
C LEU A 285 15.54 -10.82 -7.16
N LEU A 286 14.48 -10.03 -6.93
CA LEU A 286 14.39 -8.67 -7.45
C LEU A 286 15.43 -7.74 -6.82
N ALA A 287 15.78 -7.93 -5.54
CA ALA A 287 16.83 -7.14 -4.86
C ALA A 287 18.22 -7.41 -5.46
N TYR A 288 18.55 -8.67 -5.75
CA TYR A 288 19.80 -9.01 -6.44
C TYR A 288 19.90 -8.36 -7.82
N VAL A 289 18.83 -8.41 -8.60
CA VAL A 289 18.80 -7.83 -9.94
C VAL A 289 18.83 -6.30 -9.89
N ALA A 290 18.15 -5.68 -8.93
CA ALA A 290 18.21 -4.23 -8.71
C ALA A 290 19.64 -3.75 -8.41
N GLY A 291 20.44 -4.56 -7.70
CA GLY A 291 21.84 -4.29 -7.40
C GLY A 291 22.84 -4.59 -8.53
N ASP A 292 22.41 -5.20 -9.65
CA ASP A 292 23.32 -5.52 -10.75
C ASP A 292 23.70 -4.25 -11.54
N VAL A 293 24.99 -3.90 -11.49
CA VAL A 293 25.56 -2.72 -12.15
C VAL A 293 25.34 -2.68 -13.67
N HIS A 294 25.04 -3.81 -14.30
CA HIS A 294 24.79 -3.92 -15.74
C HIS A 294 23.36 -3.60 -16.13
N LEU A 295 22.41 -3.56 -15.19
CA LEU A 295 21.03 -3.17 -15.46
C LEU A 295 20.89 -1.64 -15.69
N LEU A 296 21.91 -0.84 -15.34
CA LEU A 296 21.97 0.61 -15.52
C LEU A 296 20.77 1.35 -14.88
N VAL A 297 20.40 0.91 -13.68
CA VAL A 297 19.39 1.54 -12.84
C VAL A 297 19.94 2.85 -12.26
N GLY A 298 19.13 3.91 -12.23
CA GLY A 298 19.55 5.22 -11.71
C GLY A 298 19.75 5.26 -10.19
N SER A 299 19.04 4.42 -9.43
CA SER A 299 19.05 4.39 -7.96
C SER A 299 18.89 2.96 -7.43
N PRO A 300 19.89 2.07 -7.65
CA PRO A 300 19.80 0.66 -7.29
C PRO A 300 19.61 0.47 -5.79
N ASP A 301 20.30 1.25 -4.95
CA ASP A 301 20.25 1.13 -3.49
C ASP A 301 18.85 1.41 -2.92
N THR A 302 18.15 2.41 -3.47
CA THR A 302 16.77 2.74 -3.05
C THR A 302 15.81 1.60 -3.34
N CYS A 303 15.92 0.96 -4.51
CA CYS A 303 15.08 -0.18 -4.88
C CYS A 303 15.39 -1.39 -4.01
N THR A 304 16.68 -1.71 -3.83
CA THR A 304 17.14 -2.81 -2.97
C THR A 304 16.67 -2.61 -1.52
N ALA A 305 16.76 -1.40 -0.98
CA ALA A 305 16.31 -1.10 0.38
C ALA A 305 14.80 -1.24 0.54
N ALA A 306 14.01 -0.82 -0.45
CA ALA A 306 12.56 -0.96 -0.45
C ALA A 306 12.12 -2.44 -0.57
N LEU A 307 12.74 -3.21 -1.45
CA LEU A 307 12.51 -4.66 -1.55
C LEU A 307 12.94 -5.40 -0.28
N ALA A 308 14.05 -4.97 0.34
CA ALA A 308 14.47 -5.49 1.62
C ALA A 308 13.47 -5.21 2.73
N ALA A 309 12.85 -4.03 2.73
CA ALA A 309 11.77 -3.67 3.65
C ALA A 309 10.59 -4.63 3.52
N ILE A 310 10.10 -4.82 2.30
CA ILE A 310 8.94 -5.67 2.02
C ILE A 310 9.24 -7.13 2.35
N GLY A 311 10.37 -7.67 1.86
CA GLY A 311 10.76 -9.06 2.13
C GLY A 311 10.90 -9.35 3.63
N SER A 312 11.48 -8.42 4.38
CA SER A 312 11.61 -8.53 5.84
C SER A 312 10.26 -8.45 6.56
N GLN A 313 9.36 -7.55 6.13
CA GLN A 313 8.01 -7.46 6.69
C GLN A 313 7.18 -8.73 6.44
N ILE A 314 7.24 -9.29 5.23
CA ILE A 314 6.56 -10.54 4.89
C ILE A 314 7.07 -11.67 5.80
N TYR A 315 8.38 -11.81 5.92
CA TYR A 315 8.99 -12.86 6.74
C TYR A 315 8.68 -12.69 8.24
N ALA A 316 8.65 -11.45 8.73
CA ALA A 316 8.22 -11.16 10.10
C ALA A 316 6.73 -11.50 10.34
N CYS A 317 5.86 -11.33 9.34
CA CYS A 317 4.46 -11.77 9.42
C CYS A 317 4.36 -13.30 9.49
N MET A 318 5.17 -14.01 8.70
CA MET A 318 5.24 -15.48 8.74
C MET A 318 5.66 -15.98 10.13
N GLY A 319 6.62 -15.31 10.79
CA GLY A 319 7.07 -15.68 12.15
C GLY A 319 5.98 -15.61 13.23
N GLN A 320 4.86 -14.94 12.95
CA GLN A 320 3.70 -14.89 13.86
C GLN A 320 2.70 -16.03 13.63
N CYS A 321 2.80 -16.72 12.48
CA CYS A 321 1.79 -17.69 12.05
C CYS A 321 2.34 -19.09 11.81
N PHE A 322 3.66 -19.25 11.66
CA PHE A 322 4.28 -20.55 11.37
C PHE A 322 5.17 -21.02 12.51
N GLU A 323 5.05 -22.31 12.83
CA GLU A 323 5.89 -23.00 13.80
C GLU A 323 6.20 -24.42 13.29
N PRO A 324 7.43 -24.72 12.82
CA PRO A 324 8.59 -23.82 12.73
C PRO A 324 8.49 -22.81 11.57
N LEU A 325 9.23 -21.71 11.69
CA LEU A 325 9.39 -20.74 10.59
C LEU A 325 10.25 -21.37 9.47
N PRO A 326 9.83 -21.29 8.19
CA PRO A 326 10.58 -21.88 7.08
C PRO A 326 11.92 -21.18 6.87
N SER A 327 12.99 -21.96 6.72
CA SER A 327 14.30 -21.42 6.31
C SER A 327 14.26 -20.97 4.86
N VAL A 328 14.61 -19.71 4.61
CA VAL A 328 14.67 -19.12 3.26
C VAL A 328 16.01 -18.45 3.05
N LEU A 329 16.72 -18.86 2.00
CA LEU A 329 17.95 -18.18 1.55
C LEU A 329 17.57 -16.82 0.96
N VAL A 330 18.13 -15.70 1.41
CA VAL A 330 17.73 -14.35 0.94
C VAL A 330 18.92 -13.44 0.65
N HIS A 331 18.62 -12.35 -0.04
CA HIS A 331 19.54 -11.22 -0.23
C HIS A 331 20.01 -10.63 1.11
N PRO A 332 21.30 -10.26 1.27
CA PRO A 332 21.86 -9.72 2.52
C PRO A 332 21.08 -8.56 3.13
N ALA A 333 20.55 -7.66 2.30
CA ALA A 333 19.75 -6.54 2.80
C ALA A 333 18.46 -7.00 3.49
N ILE A 334 17.81 -8.07 3.00
CA ILE A 334 16.62 -8.66 3.65
C ILE A 334 17.05 -9.32 4.96
N PHE A 335 18.15 -10.08 4.94
CA PHE A 335 18.70 -10.74 6.13
C PHE A 335 19.04 -9.72 7.22
N ASN A 336 19.88 -8.74 6.92
CA ASN A 336 20.29 -7.71 7.88
C ASN A 336 19.11 -6.94 8.46
N ARG A 337 18.10 -6.64 7.64
CA ARG A 337 16.90 -5.96 8.11
C ARG A 337 16.05 -6.86 9.01
N SER A 338 15.84 -8.12 8.63
CA SER A 338 15.07 -9.08 9.44
C SER A 338 15.78 -9.36 10.76
N ARG A 339 17.10 -9.52 10.73
CA ARG A 339 17.93 -9.66 11.92
C ARG A 339 17.87 -8.42 12.81
N ALA A 340 17.86 -7.21 12.25
CA ALA A 340 17.71 -6.00 13.05
C ALA A 340 16.34 -5.95 13.75
N VAL A 341 15.26 -6.25 13.02
CA VAL A 341 13.91 -6.35 13.60
C VAL A 341 13.86 -7.42 14.70
N TRP A 342 14.54 -8.55 14.52
CA TRP A 342 14.59 -9.60 15.53
C TRP A 342 15.48 -9.27 16.71
N ALA A 343 16.65 -8.68 16.49
CA ALA A 343 17.54 -8.30 17.58
C ALA A 343 16.89 -7.22 18.46
N GLU A 344 16.15 -6.28 17.84
CA GLU A 344 15.32 -5.31 18.56
C GLU A 344 14.26 -6.02 19.41
N TRP A 345 13.57 -7.00 18.81
CA TRP A 345 12.56 -7.79 19.51
C TRP A 345 13.15 -8.69 20.62
N GLU A 346 14.28 -9.34 20.39
CA GLU A 346 15.00 -10.17 21.37
C GLU A 346 15.54 -9.33 22.51
N ALA A 347 16.11 -8.15 22.22
CA ALA A 347 16.54 -7.21 23.24
C ALA A 347 15.36 -6.79 24.12
N GLN A 348 14.20 -6.48 23.52
CA GLN A 348 12.97 -6.20 24.25
C GLN A 348 12.55 -7.41 25.13
N GLN A 349 12.69 -8.64 24.66
CA GLN A 349 12.37 -9.84 25.45
C GLN A 349 13.38 -10.12 26.57
N VAL A 350 14.67 -10.01 26.31
CA VAL A 350 15.73 -10.22 27.29
C VAL A 350 15.65 -9.16 28.37
N GLU A 351 15.37 -7.90 28.05
CA GLU A 351 15.10 -6.85 29.04
C GLU A 351 13.89 -7.20 29.91
N LEU A 352 12.80 -7.69 29.30
CA LEU A 352 11.63 -8.19 30.04
C LEU A 352 11.95 -9.41 30.95
N GLN A 353 12.89 -10.28 30.55
CA GLN A 353 13.27 -11.48 31.30
C GLN A 353 14.35 -11.22 32.36
N THR A 354 15.33 -10.38 32.07
CA THR A 354 16.50 -10.10 32.94
C THR A 354 16.24 -8.98 33.94
N GLY A 355 15.15 -8.21 33.80
CA GLY A 355 14.62 -7.34 34.85
C GLY A 355 14.24 -8.04 36.17
N GLU A 356 14.47 -9.36 36.28
CA GLU A 356 14.27 -10.14 37.51
C GLU A 356 15.49 -10.12 38.44
N SER A 357 15.57 -9.08 39.27
CA SER A 357 15.94 -9.24 40.69
C SER A 357 14.73 -9.61 41.57
N CYS A 358 13.56 -9.91 41.03
CA CYS A 358 12.36 -10.21 41.83
C CYS A 358 11.48 -11.29 41.21
N ARG A 359 11.88 -12.55 41.39
CA ARG A 359 11.03 -13.73 41.14
C ARG A 359 10.17 -14.03 42.37
N SER A 360 8.87 -13.73 42.30
CA SER A 360 7.79 -14.62 42.84
C SER A 360 6.35 -14.10 42.66
N VAL A 361 6.09 -12.97 42.02
CA VAL A 361 4.71 -12.45 41.86
C VAL A 361 4.23 -12.51 40.41
N ALA A 362 2.93 -12.77 40.23
CA ALA A 362 2.24 -13.04 38.97
C ALA A 362 2.57 -12.02 37.86
N ALA A 363 2.57 -12.47 36.60
CA ALA A 363 2.98 -11.71 35.40
C ALA A 363 2.41 -10.29 35.27
N HIS A 364 1.29 -10.04 35.94
CA HIS A 364 0.60 -8.76 36.07
C HIS A 364 1.38 -7.69 36.88
N ASP A 365 2.03 -8.05 37.99
CA ASP A 365 2.79 -7.07 38.82
C ASP A 365 4.16 -6.73 38.20
N ARG A 366 4.60 -7.52 37.21
CA ARG A 366 5.89 -7.38 36.52
C ARG A 366 5.89 -6.28 35.47
N VAL A 367 4.81 -6.12 34.70
CA VAL A 367 4.71 -5.03 33.71
C VAL A 367 4.68 -3.67 34.42
N LEU A 368 4.02 -3.58 35.58
CA LEU A 368 3.95 -2.35 36.36
C LEU A 368 5.24 -2.05 37.15
N ALA A 369 6.03 -3.06 37.50
CA ALA A 369 7.35 -2.89 38.13
C ALA A 369 8.48 -2.57 37.12
N CYS A 370 8.34 -3.03 35.86
CA CYS A 370 9.23 -2.68 34.75
C CYS A 370 8.87 -1.35 34.07
N ILE A 371 7.75 -0.73 34.43
CA ILE A 371 7.53 0.69 34.13
C ILE A 371 8.39 1.44 35.14
N PRO A 372 9.52 2.06 34.72
CA PRO A 372 10.26 2.92 35.62
C PRO A 372 9.28 3.90 36.25
N GLY A 373 9.29 3.99 37.58
CA GLY A 373 8.53 5.04 38.26
C GLY A 373 8.86 6.38 37.60
N PRO A 374 7.96 7.38 37.64
CA PRO A 374 8.05 8.62 36.86
C PRO A 374 9.36 9.43 37.00
N ASN A 375 10.27 8.99 37.88
CA ASN A 375 11.57 9.58 38.17
C ASN A 375 12.78 8.69 37.81
N ALA A 376 12.64 7.51 37.17
CA ALA A 376 13.79 6.68 36.86
C ALA A 376 14.56 7.23 35.63
N PRO A 377 15.85 7.57 35.77
CA PRO A 377 16.61 8.28 34.74
C PRO A 377 16.93 7.46 33.49
N ASP A 378 16.73 6.14 33.50
CA ASP A 378 17.09 5.22 32.39
C ASP A 378 15.89 4.64 31.61
N GLY A 379 14.66 5.07 31.92
CA GLY A 379 13.45 4.60 31.23
C GLY A 379 13.25 5.09 29.78
N ASP A 380 14.24 5.79 29.24
CA ASP A 380 14.08 6.62 28.04
C ASP A 380 14.38 5.88 26.71
N VAL A 381 14.91 4.65 26.77
CA VAL A 381 15.33 3.90 25.56
C VAL A 381 14.14 3.39 24.76
N LEU A 382 13.14 2.77 25.41
CA LEU A 382 11.95 2.21 24.73
C LEU A 382 10.85 3.24 24.46
N TYR A 383 10.91 4.40 25.12
CA TYR A 383 9.87 5.42 25.02
C TYR A 383 9.60 5.87 23.57
N PRO A 384 10.62 6.21 22.75
CA PRO A 384 10.40 6.70 21.40
C PRO A 384 9.73 5.68 20.47
N GLU A 385 10.03 4.39 20.63
CA GLU A 385 9.44 3.30 19.83
C GLU A 385 7.95 3.12 20.17
N ILE A 386 7.63 3.02 21.45
CA ILE A 386 6.24 2.86 21.91
C ILE A 386 5.41 4.11 21.57
N ALA A 387 6.00 5.30 21.73
CA ALA A 387 5.37 6.54 21.33
C ALA A 387 5.12 6.60 19.82
N ARG A 388 6.07 6.18 19.00
CA ARG A 388 5.91 6.07 17.54
C ARG A 388 4.77 5.12 17.16
N MET A 389 4.68 3.96 17.81
CA MET A 389 3.55 3.04 17.63
C MET A 389 2.22 3.70 18.00
N ALA A 390 2.14 4.34 19.17
CA ALA A 390 0.93 5.04 19.62
C ALA A 390 0.52 6.18 18.67
N ILE A 391 1.47 6.97 18.15
CA ILE A 391 1.21 8.02 17.15
C ILE A 391 0.60 7.40 15.89
N ASN A 392 1.20 6.33 15.37
CA ASN A 392 0.69 5.63 14.20
C ASN A 392 -0.72 5.08 14.45
N HIS A 393 -0.98 4.51 15.62
CA HIS A 393 -2.30 4.01 15.99
C HIS A 393 -3.35 5.11 16.17
N ILE A 394 -2.98 6.28 16.70
CA ILE A 394 -3.87 7.45 16.81
C ILE A 394 -4.21 7.98 15.42
N ARG A 395 -3.20 8.12 14.55
CA ARG A 395 -3.38 8.54 13.15
C ARG A 395 -4.25 7.55 12.40
N ASN A 396 -3.93 6.26 12.49
CA ASN A 396 -4.71 5.21 11.87
C ASN A 396 -6.12 5.23 12.41
N GLY A 397 -6.34 5.28 13.73
CA GLY A 397 -7.68 5.38 14.30
C GLY A 397 -8.47 6.59 13.79
N ARG A 398 -7.82 7.74 13.58
CA ARG A 398 -8.44 8.98 13.09
C ARG A 398 -8.77 8.96 11.60
N PHE A 399 -7.89 8.41 10.78
CA PHE A 399 -8.06 8.31 9.34
C PHE A 399 -8.67 6.98 8.90
N ASP A 400 -8.86 6.08 9.86
CA ASP A 400 -9.34 4.75 9.60
C ASP A 400 -10.66 4.80 8.88
N LEU A 401 -10.75 3.91 7.92
CA LEU A 401 -11.97 3.60 7.24
C LEU A 401 -12.75 2.53 8.02
N TYR A 402 -12.16 1.83 8.99
CA TYR A 402 -12.82 0.78 9.78
C TYR A 402 -13.43 1.26 11.09
N CYS A 403 -14.53 0.63 11.49
CA CYS A 403 -15.22 0.94 12.74
C CYS A 403 -14.32 0.61 13.94
N SER A 404 -14.21 1.52 14.90
CA SER A 404 -13.38 1.33 16.10
C SER A 404 -13.98 0.39 17.15
N ALA A 405 -15.11 -0.24 16.84
CA ALA A 405 -15.71 -1.25 17.70
C ALA A 405 -15.13 -2.62 17.33
N GLN A 406 -14.78 -3.39 18.35
CA GLN A 406 -14.29 -4.75 18.20
C GLN A 406 -15.25 -5.59 17.35
N ASP A 407 -14.69 -6.44 16.49
CA ASP A 407 -15.40 -7.39 15.61
C ASP A 407 -16.41 -6.75 14.66
N CYS A 408 -16.40 -5.43 14.51
CA CYS A 408 -17.26 -4.76 13.56
C CYS A 408 -16.59 -4.77 12.18
N PRO A 409 -17.10 -5.55 11.20
CA PRO A 409 -16.48 -5.64 9.88
C PRO A 409 -16.75 -4.39 9.02
N ASN A 410 -17.52 -3.43 9.53
CA ASN A 410 -17.93 -2.27 8.74
C ASN A 410 -16.76 -1.32 8.50
N SER A 411 -16.76 -0.73 7.30
CA SER A 411 -16.00 0.47 6.96
C SER A 411 -16.90 1.68 6.69
N MET A 412 -16.30 2.86 6.55
CA MET A 412 -16.99 4.09 6.20
C MET A 412 -17.73 3.88 4.88
N GLN A 413 -17.07 3.24 3.92
CA GLN A 413 -17.64 2.91 2.63
C GLN A 413 -18.75 1.84 2.74
N SER A 414 -18.56 0.75 3.50
CA SER A 414 -19.61 -0.27 3.65
C SER A 414 -20.85 0.24 4.37
N SER A 415 -20.69 1.22 5.27
CA SER A 415 -21.82 1.80 6.00
C SER A 415 -22.61 2.85 5.18
N GLY A 416 -22.07 3.28 4.03
CA GLY A 416 -22.66 4.34 3.19
C GLY A 416 -22.78 5.71 3.86
N LYS A 417 -22.17 5.89 5.04
CA LYS A 417 -22.26 7.12 5.83
C LYS A 417 -20.96 7.43 6.53
N ALA A 418 -20.75 8.72 6.80
CA ALA A 418 -19.63 9.14 7.63
C ALA A 418 -19.75 8.53 9.03
N TYR A 419 -18.63 8.08 9.57
CA TYR A 419 -18.57 7.56 10.91
C TYR A 419 -18.82 8.64 11.95
N GLN A 420 -19.57 8.25 12.98
CA GLN A 420 -19.74 9.05 14.18
C GLN A 420 -18.43 9.00 14.95
N ARG A 421 -17.65 10.08 14.85
CA ARG A 421 -16.43 10.23 15.64
C ARG A 421 -16.80 10.47 17.10
N CYS A 422 -16.00 9.94 18.03
CA CYS A 422 -16.17 10.26 19.44
C CYS A 422 -15.99 11.78 19.64
N GLY A 423 -17.00 12.44 20.20
CA GLY A 423 -17.01 13.91 20.32
C GLY A 423 -15.94 14.48 21.27
N ALA A 424 -15.34 13.65 22.11
CA ALA A 424 -14.28 14.06 23.04
C ALA A 424 -12.87 13.87 22.44
N CYS A 425 -12.46 12.64 22.11
CA CYS A 425 -11.11 12.41 21.57
C CYS A 425 -10.98 12.71 20.07
N ASN A 426 -12.08 12.66 19.30
CA ASN A 426 -12.11 12.77 17.84
C ASN A 426 -11.26 11.73 17.07
N VAL A 427 -10.70 10.73 17.76
CA VAL A 427 -9.89 9.67 17.15
C VAL A 427 -10.79 8.52 16.71
N ALA A 428 -11.43 7.80 17.64
CA ALA A 428 -12.25 6.63 17.32
C ALA A 428 -13.48 7.00 16.48
N GLY A 429 -13.78 6.20 15.46
CA GLY A 429 -14.91 6.36 14.54
C GLY A 429 -15.83 5.15 14.57
N TYR A 430 -17.14 5.37 14.63
CA TYR A 430 -18.13 4.30 14.75
C TYR A 430 -19.17 4.35 13.62
N CYS A 431 -19.49 3.19 13.05
CA CYS A 431 -20.55 3.08 12.05
C CYS A 431 -21.97 3.24 12.65
N SER A 432 -22.12 3.10 13.97
CA SER A 432 -23.41 3.24 14.66
C SER A 432 -23.25 3.56 16.15
N LYS A 433 -24.31 4.09 16.77
CA LYS A 433 -24.39 4.26 18.23
C LYS A 433 -24.25 2.93 19.00
N LYS A 434 -24.71 1.81 18.41
CA LYS A 434 -24.55 0.46 18.98
C LYS A 434 -23.07 0.10 19.09
N CYS A 435 -22.31 0.29 18.01
CA CYS A 435 -20.86 0.05 17.98
C CYS A 435 -20.11 0.98 18.94
N GLN A 436 -20.50 2.26 19.01
CA GLN A 436 -19.94 3.19 19.99
C GLN A 436 -20.18 2.70 21.43
N LYS A 437 -21.41 2.29 21.77
CA LYS A 437 -21.76 1.78 23.12
C LYS A 437 -21.03 0.46 23.42
N ALA A 438 -20.88 -0.42 22.44
CA ALA A 438 -20.13 -1.67 22.59
C ALA A 438 -18.65 -1.38 22.88
N SER A 439 -18.00 -0.51 22.10
CA SER A 439 -16.63 -0.08 22.34
C SER A 439 -16.46 0.68 23.66
N TRP A 440 -17.45 1.49 24.05
CA TRP A 440 -17.45 2.23 25.32
C TRP A 440 -17.38 1.32 26.54
N ASN A 441 -18.02 0.15 26.45
CA ASN A 441 -18.09 -0.85 27.51
C ASN A 441 -17.31 -2.14 27.15
N SER A 442 -16.33 -2.05 26.23
CA SER A 442 -15.49 -3.20 25.90
C SER A 442 -14.83 -3.70 27.20
N PRO A 443 -14.86 -5.01 27.49
CA PRO A 443 -14.27 -5.55 28.72
C PRO A 443 -12.77 -5.31 28.80
N GLN A 444 -12.09 -5.41 27.65
CA GLN A 444 -10.64 -5.33 27.52
C GLN A 444 -10.21 -3.85 27.40
N TYR A 445 -10.72 -3.15 26.38
CA TYR A 445 -10.33 -1.77 26.11
C TYR A 445 -11.55 -0.83 26.12
N PRO A 446 -12.15 -0.56 27.29
CA PRO A 446 -13.29 0.33 27.38
C PRO A 446 -12.92 1.71 26.84
N HIS A 447 -13.56 2.14 25.75
CA HIS A 447 -13.25 3.42 25.13
C HIS A 447 -13.44 4.59 26.10
N LYS A 448 -14.22 4.45 27.17
CA LYS A 448 -14.34 5.47 28.23
C LYS A 448 -12.99 5.86 28.84
N SER A 449 -12.14 4.88 29.15
CA SER A 449 -10.81 5.10 29.72
C SER A 449 -9.85 5.59 28.63
N LEU A 450 -9.85 4.90 27.49
CA LEU A 450 -9.04 5.24 26.33
C LEU A 450 -9.29 6.67 25.83
N CYS A 451 -10.54 7.12 25.82
CA CYS A 451 -10.93 8.43 25.30
C CYS A 451 -10.24 9.56 26.06
N LYS A 452 -10.04 9.41 27.38
CA LYS A 452 -9.32 10.40 28.18
C LYS A 452 -7.83 10.44 27.82
N ILE A 453 -7.22 9.27 27.67
CA ILE A 453 -5.81 9.15 27.25
C ILE A 453 -5.63 9.78 25.86
N LEU A 454 -6.44 9.36 24.88
CA LEU A 454 -6.39 9.91 23.51
C LEU A 454 -6.60 11.42 23.48
N GLN A 455 -7.56 11.93 24.26
CA GLN A 455 -7.82 13.37 24.35
C GLN A 455 -6.59 14.11 24.88
N ASN A 456 -5.95 13.59 25.93
CA ASN A 456 -4.74 14.17 26.51
C ASN A 456 -3.58 14.16 25.50
N LEU A 457 -3.31 13.01 24.87
CA LEU A 457 -2.22 12.84 23.91
C LEU A 457 -2.37 13.77 22.70
N VAL A 458 -3.58 13.90 22.15
CA VAL A 458 -3.88 14.80 21.02
C VAL A 458 -3.76 16.26 21.45
N ALA A 459 -4.20 16.62 22.66
CA ALA A 459 -4.06 17.97 23.18
C ALA A 459 -2.60 18.39 23.33
N ILE A 460 -1.76 17.53 23.92
CA ILE A 460 -0.32 17.77 24.09
C ILE A 460 0.40 17.91 22.74
N ALA A 461 0.14 16.97 21.82
CA ALA A 461 0.76 16.99 20.50
C ALA A 461 0.30 18.20 19.66
N SER A 462 -0.87 18.75 19.95
CA SER A 462 -1.73 19.57 19.08
C SER A 462 -2.34 18.75 17.93
N PHE A 463 -3.61 19.05 17.63
CA PHE A 463 -4.38 18.36 16.60
C PHE A 463 -3.71 18.47 15.23
N ASP A 464 -3.26 19.67 14.86
CA ASP A 464 -2.65 19.91 13.55
C ASP A 464 -1.35 19.13 13.39
N LEU A 465 -0.51 19.05 14.42
CA LEU A 465 0.78 18.35 14.33
C LEU A 465 0.59 16.83 14.20
N ILE A 466 -0.17 16.20 15.11
CA ILE A 466 -0.29 14.73 15.14
C ILE A 466 -1.02 14.18 13.90
N PHE A 467 -1.94 14.96 13.33
CA PHE A 467 -2.71 14.59 12.14
C PHE A 467 -2.20 15.27 10.87
N SER A 468 -1.04 15.93 10.91
CA SER A 468 -0.38 16.43 9.70
C SER A 468 -0.01 15.25 8.81
N HIS A 469 -0.63 15.20 7.63
CA HIS A 469 -0.07 14.38 6.55
C HIS A 469 1.15 15.12 6.02
N PRO A 470 2.36 14.52 6.03
CA PRO A 470 3.40 15.02 5.15
C PRO A 470 2.77 15.07 3.75
N PRO A 471 3.02 16.15 2.96
CA PRO A 471 2.58 16.15 1.57
C PRO A 471 3.07 14.83 0.98
N SER A 472 2.13 13.98 0.53
CA SER A 472 2.39 12.60 0.11
C SER A 472 3.78 12.54 -0.51
N GLN A 473 4.74 11.98 0.23
CA GLN A 473 6.07 11.74 -0.31
C GLN A 473 5.86 10.60 -1.29
N ASN A 474 5.33 10.94 -2.47
CA ASN A 474 5.63 10.20 -3.65
C ASN A 474 7.15 10.33 -3.74
N LEU A 475 7.88 9.36 -3.16
CA LEU A 475 9.33 9.22 -3.26
C LEU A 475 9.80 9.26 -4.72
N PHE A 476 8.85 9.07 -5.65
CA PHE A 476 9.02 9.05 -7.09
C PHE A 476 8.16 10.09 -7.83
N ALA A 477 7.60 11.09 -7.14
CA ALA A 477 6.99 12.23 -7.84
C ALA A 477 8.11 12.89 -8.64
N MET A 478 7.99 12.83 -9.97
CA MET A 478 8.87 13.47 -10.94
C MET A 478 9.39 14.79 -10.38
N PRO A 479 10.72 15.05 -10.44
CA PRO A 479 11.30 16.24 -9.85
C PRO A 479 10.56 17.49 -10.34
N LYS A 480 9.87 18.17 -9.42
CA LYS A 480 9.19 19.45 -9.65
C LYS A 480 10.24 20.53 -9.91
N ARG A 481 10.82 20.57 -11.11
CA ARG A 481 11.90 21.50 -11.43
C ARG A 481 11.47 22.95 -11.69
N GLU A 482 10.19 23.33 -11.62
CA GLU A 482 9.76 24.67 -12.09
C GLU A 482 8.63 25.38 -11.28
N LEU A 483 8.54 25.21 -9.96
CA LEU A 483 7.60 26.02 -9.13
C LEU A 483 8.30 26.71 -7.97
N THR A 484 9.06 27.75 -8.29
CA THR A 484 9.69 28.69 -7.34
C THR A 484 8.98 30.04 -7.42
N PHE A 485 8.02 30.32 -6.53
CA PHE A 485 7.62 31.72 -6.26
C PHE A 485 7.08 31.98 -4.84
N LEU A 486 6.79 30.94 -4.05
CA LEU A 486 6.71 31.01 -2.60
C LEU A 486 7.58 29.87 -2.11
N GLY A 487 8.63 30.16 -1.32
CA GLY A 487 9.52 29.13 -0.80
C GLY A 487 8.70 27.97 -0.22
N PRO A 488 9.08 26.70 -0.47
CA PRO A 488 8.30 25.58 0.03
C PRO A 488 8.18 25.74 1.56
N PRO A 489 6.98 25.55 2.15
CA PRO A 489 6.88 25.43 3.59
C PRO A 489 7.91 24.38 4.05
N PRO A 490 8.55 24.54 5.23
CA PRO A 490 9.52 23.56 5.73
C PRO A 490 8.87 22.18 5.64
N SER A 491 9.36 21.37 4.71
CA SER A 491 8.79 20.05 4.44
C SER A 491 9.34 19.11 5.49
N TYR A 492 8.73 19.14 6.67
CA TYR A 492 9.00 18.13 7.69
C TYR A 492 8.72 16.74 7.07
N SER A 493 9.68 15.84 7.21
CA SER A 493 9.44 14.42 6.94
C SER A 493 8.42 13.87 7.95
N LEU A 494 7.85 12.70 7.66
CA LEU A 494 6.98 12.04 8.63
C LEU A 494 7.72 11.79 9.95
N ASP A 495 9.00 11.43 9.86
CA ASP A 495 9.85 11.19 11.02
C ASP A 495 10.09 12.44 11.85
N ASP A 496 10.26 13.61 11.21
CA ASP A 496 10.41 14.87 11.93
C ASP A 496 9.14 15.22 12.71
N ILE A 497 7.97 15.00 12.11
CA ILE A 497 6.68 15.21 12.77
C ILE A 497 6.52 14.25 13.94
N VAL A 498 6.84 12.96 13.73
CA VAL A 498 6.77 11.92 14.78
C VAL A 498 7.70 12.27 15.94
N ASN A 499 8.96 12.60 15.66
CA ASN A 499 9.94 12.97 16.66
C ASN A 499 9.50 14.22 17.45
N LEU A 500 8.92 15.23 16.77
CA LEU A 500 8.40 16.40 17.45
C LEU A 500 7.21 16.06 18.38
N VAL A 501 6.34 15.13 18.00
CA VAL A 501 5.26 14.65 18.87
C VAL A 501 5.83 13.89 20.08
N ILE A 502 6.83 13.02 19.87
CA ILE A 502 7.51 12.29 20.93
C ILE A 502 8.11 13.25 21.95
N GLU A 503 8.84 14.28 21.50
CA GLU A 503 9.44 15.29 22.38
C GLU A 503 8.39 16.04 23.20
N LYS A 504 7.25 16.41 22.60
CA LYS A 504 6.15 17.04 23.34
C LYS A 504 5.54 16.11 24.39
N TRP A 505 5.37 14.83 24.07
CA TRP A 505 4.85 13.85 25.02
C TRP A 505 5.83 13.61 26.17
N LYS A 506 7.14 13.56 25.91
CA LYS A 506 8.19 13.52 26.94
C LYS A 506 8.12 14.73 27.86
N GLN A 507 8.07 15.94 27.30
CA GLN A 507 7.98 17.20 28.07
C GLN A 507 6.72 17.29 28.93
N ALA A 508 5.63 16.66 28.50
CA ALA A 508 4.37 16.59 29.23
C ALA A 508 4.26 15.37 30.16
N TYR A 509 5.35 14.60 30.33
CA TYR A 509 5.41 13.40 31.17
C TYR A 509 4.31 12.37 30.83
N VAL A 510 3.99 12.22 29.54
CA VAL A 510 3.11 11.14 29.08
C VAL A 510 3.76 9.81 29.45
N THR A 511 3.02 8.92 30.09
CA THR A 511 3.57 7.68 30.64
C THR A 511 3.65 6.57 29.59
N THR A 512 4.67 5.72 29.67
CA THR A 512 4.78 4.50 28.88
C THR A 512 3.53 3.59 29.00
N PRO A 513 2.92 3.37 30.18
CA PRO A 513 1.65 2.65 30.28
C PRO A 513 0.50 3.22 29.45
N ASP A 514 0.34 4.55 29.38
CA ASP A 514 -0.67 5.17 28.53
C ASP A 514 -0.44 4.84 27.05
N LEU A 515 0.82 4.92 26.60
CA LEU A 515 1.21 4.60 25.23
C LEU A 515 0.99 3.11 24.90
N PHE A 516 1.35 2.22 25.83
CA PHE A 516 1.03 0.79 25.70
C PHE A 516 -0.48 0.55 25.64
N TYR A 517 -1.28 1.25 26.44
CA TYR A 517 -2.72 1.09 26.41
C TYR A 517 -3.32 1.49 25.05
N ILE A 518 -2.78 2.53 24.40
CA ILE A 518 -3.14 2.88 23.01
C ILE A 518 -2.73 1.77 22.04
N ALA A 519 -1.51 1.25 22.15
CA ALA A 519 -1.01 0.19 21.28
C ALA A 519 -1.83 -1.11 21.42
N GLY A 520 -2.14 -1.51 22.65
CA GLY A 520 -2.99 -2.66 22.97
C GLY A 520 -4.39 -2.50 22.39
N TRP A 521 -5.04 -1.35 22.57
CA TRP A 521 -6.35 -1.07 21.95
C TRP A 521 -6.31 -1.17 20.43
N ALA A 522 -5.27 -0.65 19.80
CA ALA A 522 -5.16 -0.65 18.35
C ALA A 522 -4.91 -2.07 17.81
N SER A 523 -4.03 -2.83 18.45
CA SER A 523 -3.80 -4.25 18.15
C SER A 523 -5.09 -5.06 18.32
N HIS A 524 -5.83 -4.81 19.40
CA HIS A 524 -7.12 -5.44 19.67
C HIS A 524 -8.20 -5.12 18.64
N ARG A 525 -8.14 -3.92 18.05
CA ARG A 525 -9.04 -3.54 16.95
C ARG A 525 -8.68 -4.20 15.63
N THR A 526 -7.40 -4.40 15.37
CA THR A 526 -6.92 -4.90 14.08
C THR A 526 -6.90 -6.42 14.05
N CYS A 527 -6.57 -7.10 15.16
CA CYS A 527 -6.47 -8.56 15.23
C CYS A 527 -7.83 -9.16 15.64
N SER A 528 -8.66 -9.53 14.65
CA SER A 528 -10.03 -10.02 14.94
C SER A 528 -10.14 -11.50 15.34
N ALA A 529 -9.06 -12.28 15.34
CA ALA A 529 -9.05 -13.68 15.79
C ALA A 529 -7.63 -14.17 16.09
N ASP A 530 -7.52 -15.23 16.90
CA ASP A 530 -6.28 -16.02 16.96
C ASP A 530 -6.01 -16.60 15.57
N LEU A 531 -4.93 -16.14 14.94
CA LEU A 531 -4.50 -16.73 13.70
C LEU A 531 -4.11 -18.19 13.96
N PRO A 532 -4.66 -19.15 13.20
CA PRO A 532 -4.28 -20.54 13.36
C PRO A 532 -2.78 -20.67 13.08
N THR A 533 -2.03 -21.21 14.04
CA THR A 533 -0.64 -21.56 13.81
C THR A 533 -0.59 -22.66 12.76
N LYS A 534 0.11 -22.41 11.65
CA LYS A 534 0.34 -23.37 10.56
C LYS A 534 1.67 -24.08 10.79
N THR A 535 1.70 -25.38 10.52
CA THR A 535 2.92 -26.21 10.64
C THR A 535 3.67 -26.37 9.32
N GLU A 536 3.00 -26.10 8.20
CA GLU A 536 3.52 -26.32 6.85
C GLU A 536 3.31 -25.09 5.98
N CYS A 537 4.33 -24.75 5.18
CA CYS A 537 4.27 -23.74 4.13
C CYS A 537 4.24 -24.44 2.76
N GLU A 538 3.57 -23.82 1.79
CA GLU A 538 3.76 -24.20 0.39
C GLU A 538 5.24 -24.02 -0.01
N PRO A 539 5.79 -24.92 -0.85
CA PRO A 539 7.18 -24.84 -1.27
C PRO A 539 7.45 -23.57 -2.11
N GLY A 540 8.69 -23.12 -2.04
CA GLY A 540 9.21 -22.02 -2.86
C GLY A 540 9.32 -22.36 -4.36
N TYR A 541 10.06 -21.54 -5.11
CA TYR A 541 10.41 -21.89 -6.49
C TYR A 541 11.46 -23.01 -6.52
N GLU A 542 11.23 -24.03 -7.33
CA GLU A 542 12.13 -25.20 -7.47
C GLU A 542 13.55 -24.82 -7.92
N ASP A 543 13.67 -23.77 -8.73
CA ASP A 543 14.96 -23.30 -9.26
C ASP A 543 15.59 -22.16 -8.43
N TYR A 544 15.01 -21.80 -7.29
CA TYR A 544 15.40 -20.63 -6.50
C TYR A 544 16.88 -20.66 -6.09
N ASP A 545 17.33 -21.76 -5.47
CA ASP A 545 18.71 -21.87 -4.98
C ASP A 545 19.72 -21.83 -6.12
N THR A 546 19.36 -22.38 -7.28
CA THR A 546 20.19 -22.32 -8.49
C THR A 546 20.32 -20.87 -8.96
N LYS A 547 19.22 -20.12 -9.01
CA LYS A 547 19.24 -18.69 -9.38
C LYS A 547 20.05 -17.85 -8.39
N ILE A 548 19.90 -18.08 -7.09
CA ILE A 548 20.69 -17.37 -6.07
C ILE A 548 22.18 -17.68 -6.22
N ALA A 549 22.56 -18.94 -6.48
CA ALA A 549 23.95 -19.31 -6.72
C ALA A 549 24.54 -18.58 -7.95
N GLU A 550 23.79 -18.52 -9.06
CA GLU A 550 24.19 -17.77 -10.27
C GLU A 550 24.38 -16.27 -9.98
N LEU A 551 23.44 -15.64 -9.28
CA LEU A 551 23.49 -14.21 -8.90
C LEU A 551 24.67 -13.90 -7.98
N THR A 552 24.93 -14.78 -7.01
CA THR A 552 26.04 -14.69 -6.06
C THR A 552 27.39 -14.77 -6.76
N GLN A 553 27.55 -15.76 -7.65
CA GLN A 553 28.79 -15.95 -8.41
C GLN A 553 29.12 -14.71 -9.26
N ARG A 554 28.07 -14.05 -9.79
CA ARG A 554 28.21 -12.85 -10.62
C ARG A 554 28.60 -11.61 -9.83
N THR A 555 27.94 -11.36 -8.71
CA THR A 555 28.18 -10.15 -7.90
C THR A 555 29.50 -10.21 -7.12
N LYS A 556 29.96 -11.42 -6.76
CA LYS A 556 31.18 -11.71 -5.96
C LYS A 556 31.22 -11.11 -4.55
N THR A 557 30.51 -10.02 -4.30
CA THR A 557 30.49 -9.28 -3.04
C THR A 557 29.30 -9.66 -2.16
N LEU A 558 28.18 -10.04 -2.77
CA LEU A 558 26.94 -10.37 -2.05
C LEU A 558 26.88 -11.88 -1.82
N LYS A 559 27.07 -12.31 -0.58
CA LYS A 559 26.85 -13.71 -0.18
C LYS A 559 25.41 -13.86 0.33
N PRO A 560 24.61 -14.79 -0.20
CA PRO A 560 23.26 -14.99 0.28
C PRO A 560 23.32 -15.53 1.70
N GLU A 561 22.35 -15.13 2.53
CA GLU A 561 22.28 -15.54 3.92
C GLU A 561 20.93 -16.22 4.15
N TYR A 562 20.96 -17.34 4.87
CA TYR A 562 19.71 -17.99 5.24
C TYR A 562 19.10 -17.23 6.39
N LEU A 563 17.79 -16.96 6.29
CA LEU A 563 16.97 -16.63 7.44
C LEU A 563 16.76 -17.92 8.26
N ILE A 564 17.79 -18.38 8.96
CA ILE A 564 17.68 -19.54 9.86
C ILE A 564 17.19 -19.04 11.21
N PRO A 565 16.14 -19.64 11.76
CA PRO A 565 15.83 -19.47 13.16
C PRO A 565 16.79 -20.34 13.97
N GLU A 566 17.84 -19.75 14.55
CA GLU A 566 18.68 -20.52 15.49
C GLU A 566 17.89 -20.84 16.77
N ASP A 567 16.77 -20.15 17.07
CA ASP A 567 15.77 -20.52 18.08
C ASP A 567 14.40 -19.81 17.88
N THR A 568 13.49 -20.32 17.04
CA THR A 568 12.16 -19.70 16.82
C THR A 568 11.18 -19.81 17.98
N THR A 569 11.48 -20.66 18.96
CA THR A 569 10.56 -20.93 20.07
C THR A 569 10.17 -19.65 20.80
N TYR A 570 11.06 -18.65 20.82
CA TYR A 570 10.80 -17.34 21.39
C TYR A 570 9.77 -16.52 20.59
N LEU A 571 9.81 -16.48 19.25
CA LEU A 571 9.01 -15.53 18.46
C LEU A 571 7.49 -15.73 18.62
N ALA A 572 7.03 -16.97 18.45
CA ALA A 572 5.63 -17.32 18.69
C ALA A 572 5.23 -17.07 20.15
N GLN A 573 6.16 -17.27 21.09
CA GLN A 573 5.93 -17.02 22.51
C GLN A 573 5.90 -15.53 22.85
N GLY A 574 6.72 -14.67 22.26
CA GLY A 574 6.80 -13.27 22.67
C GLY A 574 5.71 -12.40 22.06
N TYR A 575 5.15 -12.72 20.88
CA TYR A 575 3.89 -12.11 20.46
C TYR A 575 2.73 -12.53 21.37
N LYS A 576 2.64 -13.83 21.71
CA LYS A 576 1.69 -14.32 22.71
C LYS A 576 1.92 -13.66 24.07
N LEU A 577 3.18 -13.40 24.45
CA LEU A 577 3.55 -12.73 25.70
C LEU A 577 3.11 -11.28 25.69
N VAL A 578 3.49 -10.50 24.68
CA VAL A 578 3.10 -9.10 24.51
C VAL A 578 1.58 -8.97 24.49
N ARG A 579 0.87 -9.87 23.78
CA ARG A 579 -0.59 -9.93 23.80
C ARG A 579 -1.13 -10.29 25.19
N SER A 580 -0.55 -11.26 25.89
CA SER A 580 -0.95 -11.58 27.26
C SER A 580 -0.66 -10.46 28.26
N MET A 581 0.41 -9.67 28.07
CA MET A 581 0.73 -8.48 28.86
C MET A 581 -0.33 -7.39 28.64
N PHE A 582 -0.69 -7.17 27.38
CA PHE A 582 -1.79 -6.29 26.99
C PHE A 582 -3.11 -6.71 27.65
N ASP A 583 -3.44 -8.01 27.56
CA ASP A 583 -4.67 -8.58 28.14
C ASP A 583 -4.68 -8.49 29.67
N ALA A 584 -3.55 -8.74 30.33
CA ALA A 584 -3.40 -8.61 31.79
C ALA A 584 -3.62 -7.17 32.27
N THR A 585 -3.09 -6.18 31.54
CA THR A 585 -3.24 -4.74 31.86
C THR A 585 -4.70 -4.28 31.70
N SER A 586 -5.38 -4.83 30.70
CA SER A 586 -6.73 -4.45 30.30
C SER A 586 -7.84 -4.90 31.27
N ASN A 587 -7.65 -6.06 31.93
CA ASN A 587 -8.63 -6.68 32.83
C ASN A 587 -8.74 -6.05 34.24
N GLY A 588 -8.13 -4.87 34.46
CA GLY A 588 -8.37 -4.08 35.67
C GLY A 588 -7.85 -4.71 36.97
N ALA A 589 -6.90 -5.64 36.89
CA ALA A 589 -6.23 -6.15 38.08
C ALA A 589 -5.34 -5.09 38.77
N VAL A 590 -5.19 -3.88 38.19
CA VAL A 590 -4.78 -2.66 38.92
C VAL A 590 -5.76 -1.51 38.71
N VAL A 591 -6.44 -1.14 39.79
CA VAL A 591 -7.00 0.20 39.97
C VAL A 591 -5.85 1.09 40.44
N VAL A 592 -5.15 1.79 39.52
CA VAL A 592 -4.32 2.93 39.92
C VAL A 592 -5.30 4.01 40.34
N ARG A 593 -5.46 4.22 41.64
CA ARG A 593 -6.23 5.36 42.15
C ARG A 593 -5.50 6.63 41.70
N SER A 594 -6.05 7.32 40.70
CA SER A 594 -5.70 8.70 40.37
C SER A 594 -6.24 9.61 41.49
N GLY A 595 -5.62 9.56 42.66
CA GLY A 595 -5.81 10.50 43.75
C GLY A 595 -4.47 11.21 43.93
N ASP A 596 -4.33 12.34 43.25
CA ASP A 596 -3.56 13.53 43.65
C ASP A 596 -3.26 14.35 42.38
N PHE A 597 -4.26 15.16 41.98
CA PHE A 597 -3.98 16.31 41.15
C PHE A 597 -3.08 17.24 41.95
N ILE A 598 -1.82 17.34 41.55
CA ILE A 598 -0.92 18.41 41.99
C ILE A 598 -1.57 19.72 41.55
N SER A 599 -2.09 20.48 42.50
CA SER A 599 -2.48 21.87 42.32
C SER A 599 -1.23 22.66 41.94
N ILE A 600 -1.17 23.10 40.68
CA ILE A 600 -0.21 24.08 40.19
C ILE A 600 -0.47 25.39 40.96
N PRO A 601 0.50 25.96 41.69
CA PRO A 601 0.32 27.28 42.27
C PRO A 601 0.34 28.31 41.14
N ALA A 602 -0.68 29.17 41.11
CA ALA A 602 -0.66 30.35 40.27
C ALA A 602 0.50 31.26 40.69
N GLN A 603 1.38 31.58 39.74
CA GLN A 603 2.20 32.79 39.74
C GLN A 603 1.91 33.58 38.47
#